data_AF-S3J6P6-F1
#
_entry.id   AF-S3J6P6-F1
#
_cell.length_a   1.000
_cell.length_b   1.000
_cell.length_c   1.000
_cell.angle_alpha   90.00
_cell.angle_beta   90.00
_cell.angle_gamma   90.00
#
_symmetry.space_group_name_H-M   'P 1'
#
loop_
_entity.id
_entity.type
_entity.pdbx_description
1 polymer ?
#
loop_
_entity_poly.entity_id
_entity_poly.type
_entity_poly.pdbx_seq_one_letter_code
_entity_poly.pdbx_strand_id
1 'polypeptide(L)' 'MKGKDSLEQVMREENTPTSLPVVTIGNIERLLAEPDYRDRCVNRLVDIVVDIEDYQGARRIFIP' A
#
# COMPACT_ATOMS: atom_id res chain seq x y z
N MET A 1 -6.46 1.18 15.42
CA MET A 1 -6.50 -0.16 16.05
C MET A 1 -5.37 -0.22 17.07
N LYS A 2 -5.64 -0.63 18.31
CA LYS A 2 -4.61 -0.72 19.37
C LYS A 2 -4.28 -2.18 19.63
N GLY A 3 -3.00 -2.48 19.84
CA GLY A 3 -2.49 -3.83 20.11
C GLY A 3 -1.13 -4.03 19.46
N LYS A 4 -0.30 -4.87 20.08
CA LYS A 4 1.09 -5.17 19.66
C LYS A 4 1.18 -5.56 18.17
N ASP A 5 0.16 -6.22 17.66
CA ASP A 5 0.09 -6.71 16.29
C ASP A 5 -0.73 -5.79 15.35
N SER A 6 -1.01 -4.56 15.78
CA SER A 6 -1.64 -3.57 14.91
C SER A 6 -0.70 -3.23 13.76
N LEU A 7 -1.25 -3.21 12.55
CA LEU A 7 -0.53 -2.80 11.35
C LEU A 7 0.21 -1.45 11.55
N GLU A 8 -0.41 -0.50 12.24
CA GLU A 8 0.22 0.79 12.56
C GLU A 8 1.46 0.62 13.47
N GLN A 9 1.38 -0.26 14.46
CA GLN A 9 2.47 -0.49 15.39
C GLN A 9 3.63 -1.20 14.69
N VAL A 10 3.35 -2.25 13.92
CA VAL A 10 4.36 -2.97 13.12
C VAL A 10 5.07 -1.99 12.18
N MET A 11 4.34 -1.14 11.48
CA MET A 11 4.92 -0.14 10.57
C MET A 11 5.68 0.99 11.29
N ARG A 12 5.48 1.16 12.60
CA ARG A 12 6.21 2.15 13.39
C ARG A 12 7.50 1.56 13.96
N GLU A 13 7.44 0.33 14.45
CA GLU A 13 8.52 -0.32 15.20
C GLU A 13 9.47 -1.10 14.28
N GLU A 14 8.96 -1.73 13.22
CA GLU A 14 9.71 -2.66 12.37
C GLU A 14 10.04 -2.08 10.97
N ASN A 15 9.64 -0.84 10.68
CA ASN A 15 9.92 -0.22 9.40
C ASN A 15 11.40 0.21 9.32
N THR A 16 12.04 -0.16 8.21
CA THR A 16 13.44 0.16 7.91
C THR A 16 13.53 1.02 6.66
N PRO A 17 14.67 1.69 6.40
CA PRO A 17 14.85 2.47 5.16
C PRO A 17 14.66 1.65 3.87
N THR A 18 14.80 0.32 3.92
CA THR A 18 14.63 -0.57 2.76
C THR A 18 13.30 -1.34 2.78
N SER A 19 12.45 -1.10 3.78
CA SER A 19 11.14 -1.76 3.88
C SER A 19 10.25 -1.33 2.71
N LEU A 20 9.52 -2.28 2.15
CA LEU A 20 8.51 -1.99 1.13
C LEU A 20 7.28 -1.35 1.77
N PRO A 21 6.56 -0.49 1.03
CA PRO A 21 5.36 0.15 1.55
C PRO A 21 4.22 -0.85 1.73
N VAL A 22 3.41 -0.63 2.76
CA VAL A 22 2.11 -1.27 2.84
C VAL A 22 1.16 -0.56 1.88
N VAL A 23 0.72 -1.27 0.85
CA VAL A 23 -0.25 -0.77 -0.12
C VAL A 23 -1.67 -1.09 0.37
N THR A 24 -2.53 -0.09 0.43
CA THR A 24 -3.95 -0.23 0.80
C THR A 24 -4.84 0.20 -0.35
N ILE A 25 -5.72 -0.69 -0.79
CA ILE A 25 -6.79 -0.40 -1.73
C ILE A 25 -7.89 0.35 -0.98
N GLY A 26 -8.27 1.53 -1.48
CA GLY A 26 -9.20 2.44 -0.81
C GLY A 26 -10.65 1.95 -0.81
N ASN A 27 -11.06 1.16 -1.79
CA ASN A 27 -12.43 0.63 -1.86
C ASN A 27 -12.49 -0.78 -2.48
N ILE A 28 -12.77 -1.77 -1.63
CA ILE A 28 -12.86 -3.18 -2.04
C ILE A 28 -14.10 -3.48 -2.89
N GLU A 29 -15.22 -2.81 -2.63
CA GLU A 29 -16.47 -3.04 -3.37
C GLU A 29 -16.30 -2.62 -4.83
N ARG A 30 -15.67 -1.47 -5.05
CA ARG A 30 -15.35 -0.96 -6.40
C ARG A 30 -14.29 -1.82 -7.08
N LEU A 31 -13.29 -2.32 -6.37
CA LEU A 31 -12.31 -3.26 -6.93
C LEU A 31 -12.99 -4.51 -7.52
N LEU A 32 -14.02 -5.02 -6.83
CA LEU A 32 -14.74 -6.21 -7.24
C LEU A 32 -15.73 -5.92 -8.38
N ALA A 33 -16.41 -4.77 -8.35
CA ALA A 33 -17.51 -4.45 -9.26
C ALA A 33 -17.11 -3.63 -10.50
N GLU A 34 -16.08 -2.80 -10.43
CA GLU A 34 -15.70 -1.83 -11.46
C GLU A 34 -14.35 -2.19 -12.11
N PRO A 35 -14.33 -2.70 -13.36
CA PRO A 35 -13.08 -2.99 -14.07
C PRO A 35 -12.14 -1.78 -14.15
N ASP A 36 -12.66 -0.60 -14.48
CA ASP A 36 -11.86 0.63 -14.55
C ASP A 36 -11.22 0.99 -13.20
N TYR A 37 -11.86 0.65 -12.08
CA TYR A 37 -11.29 0.86 -10.75
C TYR A 37 -10.07 -0.04 -10.56
N ARG A 38 -10.24 -1.33 -10.88
CA ARG A 38 -9.19 -2.34 -10.81
C ARG A 38 -7.99 -1.98 -11.70
N ASP A 39 -8.23 -1.49 -12.91
CA ASP A 39 -7.17 -1.06 -13.82
C ASP A 39 -6.37 0.11 -13.25
N ARG A 40 -7.02 1.05 -12.56
CA ARG A 40 -6.31 2.11 -11.81
C ARG A 40 -5.50 1.57 -10.64
N CYS A 41 -6.00 0.56 -9.91
CA CYS A 41 -5.23 -0.12 -8.87
C CYS A 41 -3.96 -0.74 -9.47
N VAL A 42 -4.10 -1.45 -10.60
CA VAL A 42 -2.99 -2.11 -11.30
C VAL A 42 -1.96 -1.09 -11.78
N ASN A 43 -2.40 -0.02 -12.44
CA ASN A 43 -1.49 1.04 -12.89
C ASN A 43 -0.69 1.62 -11.73
N ARG A 44 -1.35 1.86 -10.58
CA ARG A 44 -0.64 2.41 -9.41
C ARG A 44 0.33 1.41 -8.77
N LEU A 45 0.03 0.12 -8.80
CA LEU A 45 0.98 -0.92 -8.38
C LEU A 45 2.19 -0.98 -9.32
N VAL A 46 1.99 -0.84 -10.64
CA VAL A 46 3.08 -0.79 -11.62
C VAL A 46 3.96 0.44 -11.37
N ASP A 47 3.39 1.62 -11.18
CA ASP A 47 4.14 2.84 -10.84
C ASP A 47 5.03 2.62 -9.59
N ILE A 48 4.47 1.98 -8.55
CA ILE A 48 5.20 1.72 -7.31
C ILE A 48 6.36 0.76 -7.54
N VAL A 49 6.18 -0.28 -8.35
CA VAL A 49 7.25 -1.27 -8.62
C VAL A 49 8.34 -0.69 -9.52
N VAL A 50 7.98 0.13 -10.50
CA VAL A 50 8.94 0.77 -11.42
C VAL A 50 9.86 1.72 -10.66
N ASP A 51 9.30 2.55 -9.78
CA ASP A 51 10.05 3.54 -8.98
C ASP A 51 10.22 3.08 -7.53
N ILE A 52 10.44 1.78 -7.29
CA ILE A 52 10.36 1.18 -5.94
C ILE A 52 11.30 1.84 -4.91
N GLU A 53 12.44 2.33 -5.36
CA GLU A 53 13.42 3.04 -4.53
C GLU A 53 12.83 4.30 -3.90
N ASP A 54 11.95 5.01 -4.61
CA ASP A 54 11.26 6.22 -4.10
C ASP A 54 10.19 5.89 -3.06
N TYR A 55 9.80 4.62 -2.96
CA TYR A 55 8.78 4.14 -2.01
C TYR A 55 9.36 3.31 -0.87
N GLN A 56 10.66 3.05 -0.85
CA GLN A 56 11.29 2.37 0.28
C GLN A 56 11.26 3.21 1.55
N GLY A 57 11.04 2.55 2.69
CA GLY A 57 10.86 3.20 3.98
C GLY A 57 9.56 4.00 4.11
N ALA A 58 8.77 4.14 3.03
CA ALA A 58 7.43 4.66 3.11
C ALA A 58 6.57 3.68 3.91
N ARG A 59 5.83 4.19 4.89
CA ARG A 59 5.00 3.34 5.74
C ARG A 59 3.81 2.79 4.95
N ARG A 60 2.85 3.65 4.60
CA ARG A 60 1.58 3.25 3.98
C ARG A 60 1.29 4.10 2.76
N ILE A 61 0.88 3.45 1.68
CA ILE A 61 0.41 4.11 0.47
C ILE A 61 -1.02 3.67 0.21
N PHE A 62 -1.91 4.63 -0.01
CA PHE A 62 -3.26 4.35 -0.46
C PHE A 62 -3.29 4.44 -1.98
N ILE A 63 -3.80 3.39 -2.59
CA ILE A 63 -4.13 3.36 -4.01
C ILE A 63 -5.66 3.37 -4.12
N PRO A 64 -6.23 3.71 -5.30
CA PRO A 64 -7.61 3.35 -5.58
C PRO A 64 -7.84 1.91 -5.10
#